data_AF-A0A8T5IB59-F1
#
_entry.id   AF-A0A8T5IB59-F1
#
_cell.length_a   1.000
_cell.length_b   1.000
_cell.length_c   1.000
_cell.angle_alpha   90.00
_cell.angle_beta   90.00
_cell.angle_gamma   90.00
#
_symmetry.space_group_name_H-M   'P 1'
#
loop_
_entity.id
_entity.type
_entity.pdbx_description
1 polymer ?
#
loop_
_entity_poly.entity_id
_entity_poly.type
_entity_poly.pdbx_seq_one_letter_code
_entity_poly.pdbx_strand_id
1 'polypeptide(L)'
;MAARVIKLGNLLPVIENCLGEHQVDLRDDTGKKQSFYLIETRTMGNRASDFESTYDGFEDLTPFHLDLADKTWGSRRGPHEPQVYGTLIDTSLQYSFAFNRRFADLSENKDRLEFMTPDQVFLDDTGYEESQGPQIIIPVEENEEPTHFDSFQDMQIRYSLQGAKRRKFSGPISFERNSLLGRVKDCIALGPMVEMPQMPQTSGAYSLLKVDYETPTLNDLLMTYPEGLSRFQLELAEKTLGGKTANNSYFILIDDQLRMRFAANELFTNHDPRNGEITFLSPEDALLQFGKDLSEKPADPVPPKKPVRRRPGRRPMTFRYSLAGKKQD
;
A
#
# COMPACT_ATOMS: atom_id res chain seq x y z
N MET A 1 -26.10 34.86 3.44
CA MET A 1 -26.74 33.65 2.87
C MET A 1 -26.50 32.51 3.83
N ALA A 2 -27.40 31.53 3.94
CA ALA A 2 -27.08 30.29 4.66
C ALA A 2 -26.16 29.43 3.77
N ALA A 3 -25.07 28.91 4.33
CA ALA A 3 -24.26 27.91 3.63
C ALA A 3 -25.11 26.64 3.45
N ARG A 4 -25.16 26.09 2.24
CA ARG A 4 -25.71 24.75 2.03
C ARG A 4 -24.71 23.75 2.64
N VAL A 5 -25.15 22.99 3.63
CA VAL A 5 -24.42 21.80 4.08
C VAL A 5 -24.49 20.79 2.95
N ILE A 6 -23.40 20.65 2.20
CA ILE A 6 -23.28 19.61 1.17
C ILE A 6 -23.10 18.28 1.90
N LYS A 7 -23.97 17.31 1.59
CA LYS A 7 -23.82 15.95 2.12
C LYS A 7 -22.72 15.23 1.33
N LEU A 8 -21.55 15.13 1.95
CA LEU A 8 -20.39 14.45 1.41
C LEU A 8 -20.61 12.93 1.37
N GLY A 9 -20.08 12.29 0.34
CA GLY A 9 -20.11 10.83 0.19
C GLY A 9 -18.96 10.12 0.92
N ASN A 10 -19.08 8.81 1.02
CA ASN A 10 -18.06 7.90 1.55
C ASN A 10 -17.61 6.98 0.42
N LEU A 11 -16.30 6.94 0.12
CA LEU A 11 -15.75 6.18 -1.00
C LEU A 11 -15.41 4.72 -0.65
N LEU A 12 -15.74 4.23 0.56
CA LEU A 12 -15.59 2.79 0.88
C LEU A 12 -16.18 1.81 -0.16
N PRO A 13 -17.31 2.10 -0.87
CA PRO A 13 -17.78 1.22 -1.93
C PRO A 13 -16.87 1.17 -3.17
N VAL A 14 -16.02 2.19 -3.38
CA VAL A 14 -14.94 2.15 -4.39
C VAL A 14 -13.83 1.23 -3.90
N ILE A 15 -13.39 1.41 -2.65
CA ILE A 15 -12.37 0.57 -1.99
C ILE A 15 -12.78 -0.92 -1.97
N GLU A 16 -14.02 -1.25 -1.59
CA GLU A 16 -14.57 -2.63 -1.61
C GLU A 16 -14.50 -3.23 -3.03
N ASN A 17 -14.71 -2.41 -4.06
CA ASN A 17 -14.72 -2.86 -5.45
C ASN A 17 -13.30 -3.11 -5.98
N CYS A 18 -12.31 -2.29 -5.58
CA CYS A 18 -10.89 -2.50 -5.86
C CYS A 18 -10.33 -3.72 -5.09
N LEU A 19 -10.61 -3.82 -3.79
CA LEU A 19 -10.29 -5.01 -2.97
C LEU A 19 -10.90 -6.29 -3.56
N GLY A 20 -12.02 -6.18 -4.28
CA GLY A 20 -12.69 -7.28 -4.99
C GLY A 20 -11.85 -8.03 -6.01
N GLU A 21 -10.73 -7.48 -6.52
CA GLU A 21 -9.78 -8.25 -7.35
C GLU A 21 -8.97 -9.26 -6.52
N HIS A 22 -8.76 -8.95 -5.24
CA HIS A 22 -7.98 -9.74 -4.28
C HIS A 22 -8.88 -10.68 -3.44
N GLN A 23 -10.11 -10.95 -3.91
CA GLN A 23 -11.05 -11.84 -3.21
C GLN A 23 -10.53 -13.29 -3.21
N VAL A 24 -10.30 -13.84 -2.01
CA VAL A 24 -9.98 -15.26 -1.76
C VAL A 24 -11.15 -15.93 -1.02
N ASP A 25 -11.46 -17.17 -1.40
CA ASP A 25 -12.56 -17.97 -0.82
C ASP A 25 -11.98 -19.13 0.01
N LEU A 26 -11.54 -18.83 1.23
CA LEU A 26 -10.96 -19.80 2.17
C LEU A 26 -12.03 -20.73 2.76
N ARG A 27 -11.65 -21.95 3.11
CA ARG A 27 -12.49 -22.91 3.84
C ARG A 27 -12.25 -22.85 5.33
N ASP A 28 -13.31 -23.02 6.10
CA ASP A 28 -13.23 -23.39 7.52
C ASP A 28 -13.02 -24.91 7.70
N ASP A 29 -12.80 -25.34 8.95
CA ASP A 29 -12.63 -26.76 9.34
C ASP A 29 -13.86 -27.64 9.02
N THR A 30 -15.02 -27.02 8.74
CA THR A 30 -16.25 -27.71 8.29
C THR A 30 -16.34 -27.84 6.76
N GLY A 31 -15.34 -27.31 6.03
CA GLY A 31 -15.25 -27.30 4.58
C GLY A 31 -16.09 -26.21 3.90
N LYS A 32 -16.76 -25.35 4.68
CA LYS A 32 -17.59 -24.23 4.19
C LYS A 32 -16.68 -23.08 3.76
N LYS A 33 -16.98 -22.49 2.60
CA LYS A 33 -16.25 -21.33 2.07
C LYS A 33 -16.70 -20.01 2.71
N GLN A 34 -15.73 -19.14 2.97
CA GLN A 34 -15.89 -17.76 3.40
C GLN A 34 -14.93 -16.86 2.59
N SER A 35 -15.39 -15.65 2.28
CA SER A 35 -14.65 -14.73 1.43
C SER A 35 -13.93 -13.66 2.25
N PHE A 36 -12.68 -13.43 1.88
CA PHE A 36 -11.84 -12.34 2.37
C PHE A 36 -11.19 -11.63 1.17
N TYR A 37 -10.59 -10.47 1.42
CA TYR A 37 -9.63 -9.83 0.53
C TYR A 37 -8.24 -10.07 1.11
N LEU A 38 -7.33 -10.66 0.34
CA LEU A 38 -5.93 -10.85 0.75
C LEU A 38 -5.06 -9.74 0.14
N ILE A 39 -4.60 -8.81 0.97
CA ILE A 39 -3.58 -7.83 0.60
C ILE A 39 -2.25 -8.22 1.23
N GLU A 40 -1.13 -7.83 0.62
CA GLU A 40 0.15 -7.81 1.32
C GLU A 40 0.29 -6.49 2.07
N THR A 41 0.77 -6.53 3.31
CA THR A 41 1.17 -5.36 4.09
C THR A 41 2.64 -5.49 4.38
N ARG A 42 3.49 -4.61 3.85
CA ARG A 42 4.88 -4.50 4.29
C ARG A 42 4.93 -3.59 5.50
N THR A 43 5.78 -3.90 6.47
CA THR A 43 6.07 -3.02 7.61
C THR A 43 7.30 -3.51 8.40
N MET A 44 7.80 -2.70 9.31
CA MET A 44 8.97 -2.98 10.16
C MET A 44 8.62 -4.00 11.27
N GLY A 45 9.08 -5.24 11.11
CA GLY A 45 8.88 -6.35 12.05
C GLY A 45 10.18 -7.07 12.41
N ASN A 46 10.11 -8.01 13.36
CA ASN A 46 11.27 -8.83 13.73
C ASN A 46 10.97 -10.30 13.40
N ARG A 47 11.64 -10.85 12.38
CA ARG A 47 11.31 -12.18 11.84
C ARG A 47 11.40 -13.29 12.88
N ALA A 48 12.37 -13.25 13.79
CA ALA A 48 12.52 -14.24 14.85
C ALA A 48 11.36 -14.17 15.87
N SER A 49 10.92 -12.96 16.26
CA SER A 49 9.78 -12.76 17.15
C SER A 49 8.43 -13.07 16.46
N ASP A 50 8.32 -12.83 15.16
CA ASP A 50 7.14 -13.20 14.37
C ASP A 50 7.04 -14.72 14.19
N PHE A 51 8.18 -15.41 14.02
CA PHE A 51 8.25 -16.87 13.96
C PHE A 51 7.80 -17.48 15.30
N GLU A 52 8.39 -17.01 16.41
CA GLU A 52 7.97 -17.36 17.76
C GLU A 52 6.47 -17.13 17.97
N SER A 53 5.96 -15.95 17.58
CA SER A 53 4.54 -15.62 17.74
C SER A 53 3.62 -16.52 16.89
N THR A 54 4.01 -16.84 15.65
CA THR A 54 3.22 -17.66 14.72
C THR A 54 3.08 -19.10 15.22
N TYR A 55 4.16 -19.66 15.75
CA TYR A 55 4.25 -21.07 16.17
C TYR A 55 4.10 -21.27 17.69
N ASP A 56 3.84 -20.23 18.49
CA ASP A 56 3.58 -20.41 19.93
C ASP A 56 2.41 -21.36 20.19
N GLY A 57 2.62 -22.32 21.09
CA GLY A 57 1.71 -23.45 21.34
C GLY A 57 1.72 -24.59 20.32
N PHE A 58 2.53 -24.54 19.25
CA PHE A 58 2.66 -25.63 18.27
C PHE A 58 3.58 -26.75 18.77
N GLU A 59 3.17 -28.02 18.63
CA GLU A 59 3.85 -29.16 19.26
C GLU A 59 5.29 -29.41 18.75
N ASP A 60 5.55 -29.13 17.46
CA ASP A 60 6.90 -29.29 16.87
C ASP A 60 7.81 -28.06 17.10
N LEU A 61 7.36 -27.00 17.79
CA LEU A 61 8.20 -25.84 18.09
C LEU A 61 9.21 -26.18 19.20
N THR A 62 10.46 -26.41 18.82
CA THR A 62 11.51 -26.76 19.78
C THR A 62 12.31 -25.54 20.25
N PRO A 63 12.97 -25.62 21.43
CA PRO A 63 13.96 -24.62 21.83
C PRO A 63 15.07 -24.43 20.79
N PHE A 64 15.44 -25.48 20.05
CA PHE A 64 16.44 -25.40 18.97
C PHE A 64 15.96 -24.50 17.81
N HIS A 65 14.68 -24.55 17.44
CA HIS A 65 14.12 -23.67 16.41
C HIS A 65 14.16 -22.20 16.82
N LEU A 66 13.83 -21.90 18.09
CA LEU A 66 13.93 -20.54 18.64
C LEU A 66 15.39 -20.06 18.73
N ASP A 67 16.29 -20.93 19.17
CA ASP A 67 17.74 -20.69 19.21
C ASP A 67 18.36 -20.54 17.81
N LEU A 68 17.75 -21.11 16.77
CA LEU A 68 18.18 -21.00 15.39
C LEU A 68 17.68 -19.66 14.79
N ALA A 69 16.41 -19.32 15.00
CA ALA A 69 15.82 -18.03 14.60
C ALA A 69 16.61 -16.83 15.15
N ASP A 70 16.95 -16.83 16.44
CA ASP A 70 17.79 -15.79 17.08
C ASP A 70 19.19 -15.65 16.43
N LYS A 71 19.70 -16.71 15.78
CA LYS A 71 21.02 -16.75 15.15
C LYS A 71 20.99 -16.46 13.64
N THR A 72 19.92 -16.83 12.94
CA THR A 72 19.78 -16.63 11.48
C THR A 72 19.19 -15.26 11.13
N TRP A 73 18.24 -14.76 11.92
CA TRP A 73 17.47 -13.55 11.63
C TRP A 73 17.69 -12.42 12.66
N GLY A 74 18.76 -12.54 13.45
CA GLY A 74 18.98 -11.70 14.62
C GLY A 74 18.03 -12.02 15.76
N SER A 75 18.29 -11.43 16.93
CA SER A 75 17.50 -11.75 18.12
C SER A 75 16.03 -11.34 17.98
N ARG A 76 15.13 -12.10 18.62
CA ARG A 76 13.73 -11.75 18.93
C ARG A 76 13.54 -10.37 19.59
N ARG A 77 14.60 -9.81 20.18
CA ARG A 77 14.64 -8.46 20.79
C ARG A 77 15.59 -7.50 20.05
N GLY A 78 15.99 -7.86 18.84
CA GLY A 78 16.85 -7.07 17.96
C GLY A 78 16.11 -5.92 17.28
N PRO A 79 16.74 -5.26 16.29
CA PRO A 79 16.05 -4.27 15.47
C PRO A 79 14.87 -4.89 14.73
N HIS A 80 13.96 -4.02 14.29
CA HIS A 80 12.96 -4.37 13.29
C HIS A 80 13.56 -4.16 11.89
N GLU A 81 13.15 -4.99 10.94
CA GLU A 81 13.50 -4.97 9.53
C GLU A 81 12.22 -5.07 8.67
N PRO A 82 12.22 -4.61 7.40
CA PRO A 82 11.06 -4.76 6.53
C PRO A 82 10.65 -6.23 6.38
N GLN A 83 9.45 -6.59 6.85
CA GLN A 83 8.81 -7.88 6.59
C GLN A 83 7.59 -7.67 5.67
N VAL A 84 7.17 -8.74 5.00
CA VAL A 84 5.92 -8.76 4.20
C VAL A 84 4.93 -9.67 4.90
N TYR A 85 3.74 -9.15 5.20
CA TYR A 85 2.64 -9.90 5.80
C TYR A 85 1.52 -10.11 4.78
N GLY A 86 0.91 -11.29 4.75
CA GLY A 86 -0.40 -11.49 4.13
C GLY A 86 -1.48 -11.10 5.14
N THR A 87 -2.35 -10.19 4.76
CA THR A 87 -3.38 -9.61 5.63
C THR A 87 -4.77 -9.86 5.03
N LEU A 88 -5.60 -10.58 5.78
CA LEU A 88 -6.98 -10.90 5.41
C LEU A 88 -7.95 -9.86 5.97
N ILE A 89 -8.65 -9.17 5.08
CA ILE A 89 -9.77 -8.27 5.39
C ILE A 89 -11.07 -9.00 5.03
N ASP A 90 -12.09 -8.98 5.90
CA ASP A 90 -13.37 -9.65 5.60
C ASP A 90 -14.29 -8.84 4.68
N THR A 91 -15.41 -9.43 4.28
CA THR A 91 -16.44 -8.75 3.45
C THR A 91 -17.26 -7.68 4.19
N SER A 92 -16.90 -7.34 5.44
CA SER A 92 -17.36 -6.18 6.21
C SER A 92 -16.31 -5.06 6.33
N LEU A 93 -15.15 -5.23 5.67
CA LEU A 93 -13.97 -4.37 5.74
C LEU A 93 -13.32 -4.31 7.14
N GLN A 94 -13.39 -5.42 7.88
CA GLN A 94 -12.62 -5.65 9.11
C GLN A 94 -11.36 -6.47 8.83
N TYR A 95 -10.19 -5.96 9.23
CA TYR A 95 -8.94 -6.73 9.23
C TYR A 95 -9.10 -7.88 10.24
N SER A 96 -9.02 -9.10 9.76
CA SER A 96 -9.43 -10.31 10.50
C SER A 96 -8.27 -11.21 10.90
N PHE A 97 -7.19 -11.23 10.11
CA PHE A 97 -6.03 -12.08 10.36
C PHE A 97 -4.81 -11.56 9.59
N ALA A 98 -3.59 -11.76 10.10
CA ALA A 98 -2.35 -11.58 9.34
C ALA A 98 -1.31 -12.67 9.64
N PHE A 99 -0.43 -12.94 8.66
CA PHE A 99 0.67 -13.92 8.72
C PHE A 99 1.89 -13.39 7.96
N ASN A 100 3.11 -13.80 8.30
CA ASN A 100 4.30 -13.42 7.53
C ASN A 100 4.39 -14.27 6.24
N ARG A 101 4.60 -13.63 5.07
CA ARG A 101 4.65 -14.30 3.76
C ARG A 101 5.80 -15.31 3.62
N ARG A 102 6.82 -15.26 4.49
CA ARG A 102 7.89 -16.28 4.57
C ARG A 102 7.50 -17.54 5.34
N PHE A 103 6.37 -17.54 6.06
CA PHE A 103 5.93 -18.68 6.89
C PHE A 103 4.66 -19.36 6.35
N ALA A 104 3.86 -18.65 5.55
CA ALA A 104 2.65 -19.18 4.95
C ALA A 104 2.29 -18.47 3.64
N ASP A 105 1.62 -19.20 2.75
CA ASP A 105 0.95 -18.66 1.56
C ASP A 105 -0.46 -19.30 1.43
N LEU A 106 -1.19 -18.99 0.37
CA LEU A 106 -2.36 -19.72 -0.07
C LEU A 106 -1.96 -21.10 -0.60
N SER A 107 -2.85 -22.09 -0.44
CA SER A 107 -2.76 -23.36 -1.17
C SER A 107 -2.71 -23.14 -2.69
N GLU A 108 -2.21 -24.11 -3.47
CA GLU A 108 -2.28 -24.10 -4.95
C GLU A 108 -3.73 -23.86 -5.45
N ASN A 109 -4.72 -24.36 -4.68
CA ASN A 109 -6.15 -24.22 -4.96
C ASN A 109 -6.77 -22.89 -4.47
N LYS A 110 -5.98 -22.03 -3.80
CA LYS A 110 -6.36 -20.75 -3.17
C LYS A 110 -7.57 -20.83 -2.23
N ASP A 111 -7.71 -21.95 -1.52
CA ASP A 111 -8.87 -22.24 -0.67
C ASP A 111 -8.54 -22.58 0.80
N ARG A 112 -7.27 -22.49 1.20
CA ARG A 112 -6.80 -22.41 2.59
C ARG A 112 -5.48 -21.62 2.65
N LEU A 113 -5.09 -21.19 3.85
CA LEU A 113 -3.70 -20.82 4.13
C LEU A 113 -2.92 -22.11 4.43
N GLU A 114 -1.72 -22.23 3.90
CA GLU A 114 -0.79 -23.34 4.18
C GLU A 114 0.42 -22.76 4.92
N PHE A 115 0.53 -23.09 6.20
CA PHE A 115 1.69 -22.76 7.02
C PHE A 115 2.76 -23.83 6.86
N MET A 116 4.00 -23.39 6.70
CA MET A 116 5.18 -24.26 6.76
C MET A 116 5.31 -24.92 8.15
N THR A 117 6.04 -26.02 8.24
CA THR A 117 6.57 -26.49 9.53
C THR A 117 7.75 -25.61 9.97
N PRO A 118 8.08 -25.58 11.28
CA PRO A 118 9.29 -24.92 11.77
C PRO A 118 10.55 -25.23 10.95
N ASP A 119 10.78 -26.51 10.61
CA ASP A 119 11.93 -26.92 9.79
C ASP A 119 11.88 -26.38 8.36
N GLN A 120 10.71 -26.39 7.71
CA GLN A 120 10.56 -25.91 6.33
C GLN A 120 10.90 -24.42 6.19
N VAL A 121 10.53 -23.58 7.17
CA VAL A 121 10.86 -22.14 7.14
C VAL A 121 12.38 -21.93 7.08
N PHE A 122 13.17 -22.71 7.82
CA PHE A 122 14.65 -22.58 7.81
C PHE A 122 15.30 -23.13 6.53
N LEU A 123 14.61 -24.00 5.78
CA LEU A 123 15.08 -24.53 4.51
C LEU A 123 14.79 -23.55 3.35
N ASP A 124 13.55 -23.04 3.27
CA ASP A 124 13.10 -22.19 2.15
C ASP A 124 13.59 -20.73 2.24
N ASP A 125 14.01 -20.24 3.41
CA ASP A 125 14.63 -18.91 3.56
C ASP A 125 15.94 -18.75 2.73
N THR A 126 16.47 -19.85 2.19
CA THR A 126 17.60 -19.85 1.23
C THR A 126 17.24 -19.51 -0.22
N GLY A 127 15.96 -19.46 -0.60
CA GLY A 127 15.51 -19.37 -2.01
C GLY A 127 14.55 -18.24 -2.37
N TYR A 128 14.06 -17.44 -1.42
CA TYR A 128 12.99 -16.48 -1.68
C TYR A 128 13.49 -15.15 -2.28
N GLU A 129 13.58 -15.07 -3.62
CA GLU A 129 13.72 -13.80 -4.33
C GLU A 129 12.44 -12.95 -4.21
N GLU A 130 12.56 -11.68 -3.86
CA GLU A 130 11.40 -10.78 -3.81
C GLU A 130 10.87 -10.46 -5.21
N SER A 131 9.74 -11.06 -5.58
CA SER A 131 9.00 -10.71 -6.78
C SER A 131 8.53 -9.24 -6.71
N GLN A 132 9.08 -8.41 -7.60
CA GLN A 132 8.72 -6.99 -7.70
C GLN A 132 7.36 -6.79 -8.38
N GLY A 133 6.29 -7.13 -7.66
CA GLY A 133 4.95 -6.63 -7.95
C GLY A 133 4.86 -5.11 -7.81
N PRO A 134 3.77 -4.48 -8.31
CA PRO A 134 3.57 -3.04 -8.21
C PRO A 134 3.66 -2.58 -6.76
N GLN A 135 4.41 -1.50 -6.53
CA GLN A 135 4.68 -0.96 -5.21
C GLN A 135 3.71 0.18 -4.92
N ILE A 136 2.95 0.13 -3.83
CA ILE A 136 2.34 1.34 -3.28
C ILE A 136 3.45 2.05 -2.51
N ILE A 137 3.70 3.30 -2.89
CA ILE A 137 4.66 4.17 -2.22
C ILE A 137 3.86 5.02 -1.23
N ILE A 138 4.24 5.03 0.04
CA ILE A 138 3.78 6.07 0.96
C ILE A 138 4.58 7.33 0.60
N PRO A 139 3.96 8.43 0.15
CA PRO A 139 4.69 9.67 -0.12
C PRO A 139 5.12 10.28 1.21
N VAL A 140 6.41 10.18 1.50
CA VAL A 140 7.07 11.03 2.49
C VAL A 140 7.32 12.38 1.82
N GLU A 141 6.99 13.49 2.50
CA GLU A 141 7.35 14.81 2.00
C GLU A 141 8.88 14.98 2.07
N GLU A 142 9.56 14.95 0.92
CA GLU A 142 11.00 15.16 0.85
C GLU A 142 11.38 16.59 1.27
N ASN A 143 12.02 16.75 2.43
CA ASN A 143 12.84 17.91 2.75
C ASN A 143 14.07 17.54 3.59
N GLU A 144 15.23 17.96 3.08
CA GLU A 144 16.58 17.95 3.67
C GLU A 144 17.35 16.62 3.77
N GLU A 145 18.69 16.75 3.73
CA GLU A 145 19.68 15.68 3.50
C GLU A 145 20.24 15.08 4.82
N PRO A 146 20.96 13.93 4.79
CA PRO A 146 20.67 12.86 5.74
C PRO A 146 21.56 12.80 6.98
N THR A 147 20.95 12.79 8.17
CA THR A 147 21.52 12.14 9.36
C THR A 147 20.41 11.60 10.28
N HIS A 148 20.72 10.49 10.97
CA HIS A 148 19.85 9.72 11.88
C HIS A 148 18.75 8.86 11.24
N PHE A 149 18.40 7.77 11.94
CA PHE A 149 17.39 6.79 11.54
C PHE A 149 16.01 7.23 12.06
N ASP A 150 15.20 7.87 11.22
CA ASP A 150 13.78 8.09 11.53
C ASP A 150 12.95 6.85 11.18
N SER A 151 12.30 6.27 12.19
CA SER A 151 11.58 5.00 12.11
C SER A 151 10.15 5.14 11.56
N PHE A 152 9.98 5.88 10.46
CA PHE A 152 8.67 6.34 9.95
C PHE A 152 8.41 6.09 8.46
N GLN A 153 9.20 5.24 7.80
CA GLN A 153 9.03 4.91 6.38
C GLN A 153 8.47 3.49 6.17
N ASP A 154 7.74 3.31 5.07
CA ASP A 154 7.41 2.03 4.42
C ASP A 154 6.46 1.02 5.11
N MET A 155 5.26 1.45 5.52
CA MET A 155 4.10 0.53 5.57
C MET A 155 3.52 0.23 4.16
N GLN A 156 4.35 -0.19 3.21
CA GLN A 156 3.94 -0.38 1.81
C GLN A 156 2.96 -1.56 1.65
N ILE A 157 1.68 -1.29 1.39
CA ILE A 157 0.76 -2.33 0.93
C ILE A 157 1.17 -2.78 -0.49
N ARG A 158 1.12 -4.08 -0.77
CA ARG A 158 1.32 -4.64 -2.13
C ARG A 158 0.26 -5.69 -2.41
N TYR A 159 0.13 -6.12 -3.67
CA TYR A 159 -0.99 -6.95 -4.10
C TYR A 159 -0.53 -8.31 -4.63
N SER A 160 -0.81 -9.36 -3.85
CA SER A 160 -0.62 -10.76 -4.26
C SER A 160 -1.91 -11.35 -4.86
N LEU A 161 -1.80 -11.95 -6.04
CA LEU A 161 -2.71 -12.95 -6.62
C LEU A 161 -4.21 -12.59 -6.71
N GLN A 162 -4.68 -12.25 -7.93
CA GLN A 162 -6.11 -12.17 -8.25
C GLN A 162 -6.88 -13.46 -7.91
N GLY A 163 -8.16 -13.31 -7.54
CA GLY A 163 -9.08 -14.39 -7.19
C GLY A 163 -10.44 -14.33 -7.88
N ALA A 164 -11.40 -15.14 -7.41
CA ALA A 164 -12.63 -15.45 -8.14
C ALA A 164 -13.84 -14.57 -7.76
N LYS A 165 -14.75 -14.34 -8.72
CA LYS A 165 -15.86 -13.38 -8.56
C LYS A 165 -17.00 -13.90 -7.67
N ARG A 166 -17.10 -13.31 -6.47
CA ARG A 166 -18.28 -13.11 -5.62
C ARG A 166 -19.21 -14.31 -5.35
N ARG A 167 -19.11 -14.84 -4.13
CA ARG A 167 -20.27 -15.06 -3.24
C ARG A 167 -19.97 -14.39 -1.90
N LYS A 168 -20.90 -13.64 -1.29
CA LYS A 168 -20.67 -13.09 0.06
C LYS A 168 -21.06 -14.13 1.12
N PHE A 169 -20.08 -14.56 1.91
CA PHE A 169 -20.26 -15.33 3.14
C PHE A 169 -19.36 -14.71 4.23
N SER A 170 -19.84 -14.68 5.46
CA SER A 170 -19.11 -14.23 6.65
C SER A 170 -19.34 -15.16 7.84
N GLY A 171 -18.45 -15.07 8.83
CA GLY A 171 -18.38 -15.92 10.00
C GLY A 171 -16.99 -15.85 10.66
N PRO A 172 -16.80 -16.49 11.81
CA PRO A 172 -15.47 -16.74 12.36
C PRO A 172 -14.81 -17.90 11.59
N ILE A 173 -13.51 -17.77 11.30
CA ILE A 173 -12.66 -18.87 10.84
C ILE A 173 -11.56 -19.09 11.87
N SER A 174 -11.38 -20.35 12.24
CA SER A 174 -10.17 -20.89 12.89
C SER A 174 -9.05 -20.96 11.87
N PHE A 175 -7.86 -20.47 12.23
CA PHE A 175 -6.64 -20.68 11.48
C PHE A 175 -5.72 -21.59 12.31
N GLU A 176 -4.93 -22.44 11.66
CA GLU A 176 -4.11 -23.44 12.38
C GLU A 176 -2.94 -22.85 13.21
N ARG A 177 -2.66 -21.54 13.08
CA ARG A 177 -1.54 -20.84 13.72
C ARG A 177 -2.00 -19.46 14.21
N ASN A 178 -1.24 -18.89 15.13
CA ASN A 178 -1.57 -17.60 15.74
C ASN A 178 -1.50 -16.45 14.71
N SER A 179 -2.31 -15.42 14.95
CA SER A 179 -2.35 -14.26 14.05
C SER A 179 -1.32 -13.20 14.41
N LEU A 180 -0.56 -12.75 13.41
CA LEU A 180 0.30 -11.57 13.51
C LEU A 180 -0.48 -10.25 13.32
N LEU A 181 -1.82 -10.28 13.38
CA LEU A 181 -2.69 -9.10 13.29
C LEU A 181 -2.34 -8.02 14.31
N GLY A 182 -1.76 -8.39 15.46
CA GLY A 182 -1.19 -7.44 16.42
C GLY A 182 -0.12 -6.52 15.81
N ARG A 183 0.81 -7.05 15.00
CA ARG A 183 1.82 -6.25 14.30
C ARG A 183 1.17 -5.23 13.36
N VAL A 184 0.20 -5.68 12.56
CA VAL A 184 -0.53 -4.82 11.63
C VAL A 184 -1.33 -3.76 12.39
N LYS A 185 -1.92 -4.09 13.54
CA LYS A 185 -2.58 -3.13 14.43
C LYS A 185 -1.61 -2.08 14.96
N ASP A 186 -0.46 -2.49 15.49
CA ASP A 186 0.52 -1.57 16.06
C ASP A 186 1.05 -0.60 15.00
N CYS A 187 1.29 -1.06 13.77
CA CYS A 187 1.70 -0.22 12.65
C CYS A 187 0.59 0.75 12.19
N ILE A 188 -0.67 0.32 12.15
CA ILE A 188 -1.82 1.19 11.87
C ILE A 188 -2.01 2.23 13.01
N ALA A 189 -1.75 1.86 14.26
CA ALA A 189 -1.83 2.75 15.43
C ALA A 189 -0.67 3.76 15.53
N LEU A 190 0.45 3.51 14.83
CA LEU A 190 1.55 4.48 14.65
C LEU A 190 1.29 5.47 13.50
N GLY A 191 0.26 5.24 12.67
CA GLY A 191 -0.20 6.20 11.67
C GLY A 191 -0.81 7.46 12.31
N PRO A 192 -0.88 8.59 11.58
CA PRO A 192 -1.44 9.82 12.10
C PRO A 192 -2.91 9.61 12.53
N MET A 193 -3.23 10.06 13.74
CA MET A 193 -4.59 10.01 14.26
C MET A 193 -5.40 11.22 13.80
N VAL A 194 -6.63 10.96 13.36
CA VAL A 194 -7.54 11.94 12.75
C VAL A 194 -8.87 12.00 13.48
N GLU A 195 -9.37 13.21 13.68
CA GLU A 195 -10.77 13.50 14.00
C GLU A 195 -11.47 14.05 12.75
N MET A 196 -12.68 13.56 12.46
CA MET A 196 -13.54 14.18 11.44
C MET A 196 -14.79 14.78 12.08
N PRO A 197 -14.79 16.09 12.42
CA PRO A 197 -15.89 16.74 13.13
C PRO A 197 -17.22 16.79 12.33
N GLN A 198 -17.20 16.38 11.06
CA GLN A 198 -18.36 16.36 10.17
C GLN A 198 -19.08 14.99 10.11
N MET A 199 -18.54 13.91 10.70
CA MET A 199 -19.25 12.62 10.75
C MET A 199 -20.19 12.50 11.96
N PRO A 200 -21.45 12.07 11.77
CA PRO A 200 -22.40 11.93 12.87
C PRO A 200 -22.10 10.70 13.75
N GLN A 201 -21.89 10.96 15.05
CA GLN A 201 -21.86 9.96 16.13
C GLN A 201 -20.69 8.96 16.16
N THR A 202 -19.49 9.35 15.73
CA THR A 202 -18.27 8.61 16.07
C THR A 202 -17.19 9.49 16.71
N SER A 203 -17.41 9.82 17.99
CA SER A 203 -16.38 10.41 18.85
C SER A 203 -15.32 9.35 19.22
N GLY A 204 -14.28 9.26 18.40
CA GLY A 204 -13.13 8.39 18.62
C GLY A 204 -11.99 8.76 17.66
N ALA A 205 -10.75 8.62 18.11
CA ALA A 205 -9.58 8.83 17.26
C ALA A 205 -9.48 7.71 16.22
N TYR A 206 -9.36 8.09 14.95
CA TYR A 206 -9.18 7.16 13.84
C TYR A 206 -7.72 7.09 13.43
N SER A 207 -7.21 5.90 13.15
CA SER A 207 -5.95 5.76 12.41
C SER A 207 -6.21 6.10 10.94
N LEU A 208 -5.42 7.03 10.40
CA LEU A 208 -5.40 7.34 8.97
C LEU A 208 -4.47 6.38 8.22
N LEU A 209 -5.00 5.68 7.23
CA LEU A 209 -4.24 4.92 6.25
C LEU A 209 -4.33 5.59 4.88
N LYS A 210 -3.19 5.75 4.20
CA LYS A 210 -3.13 6.14 2.79
C LYS A 210 -2.98 4.91 1.90
N VAL A 211 -3.76 4.81 0.82
CA VAL A 211 -3.65 3.78 -0.22
C VAL A 211 -3.88 4.34 -1.61
N ASP A 212 -3.24 3.75 -2.62
CA ASP A 212 -3.44 4.13 -4.02
C ASP A 212 -4.23 3.05 -4.78
N TYR A 213 -5.14 3.49 -5.66
CA TYR A 213 -5.90 2.60 -6.55
C TYR A 213 -6.09 3.20 -7.95
N GLU A 214 -5.87 2.39 -8.99
CA GLU A 214 -6.29 2.74 -10.35
C GLU A 214 -7.82 2.78 -10.45
N THR A 215 -8.39 3.98 -10.56
CA THR A 215 -9.83 4.26 -10.45
C THR A 215 -10.27 5.39 -11.38
N PRO A 216 -11.54 5.45 -11.83
CA PRO A 216 -12.01 6.53 -12.69
C PRO A 216 -12.33 7.79 -11.87
N THR A 217 -11.41 8.76 -11.86
CA THR A 217 -11.49 9.94 -10.97
C THR A 217 -12.80 10.74 -11.07
N LEU A 218 -13.44 10.75 -12.24
CA LEU A 218 -14.77 11.35 -12.43
C LEU A 218 -15.86 10.64 -11.58
N ASN A 219 -15.81 9.31 -11.49
CA ASN A 219 -16.72 8.54 -10.63
C ASN A 219 -16.50 8.92 -9.15
N ASP A 220 -15.25 9.08 -8.73
CA ASP A 220 -14.90 9.40 -7.35
C ASP A 220 -15.38 10.81 -6.97
N LEU A 221 -15.30 11.78 -7.90
CA LEU A 221 -15.88 13.11 -7.75
C LEU A 221 -17.41 13.04 -7.60
N LEU A 222 -18.09 12.29 -8.48
CA LEU A 222 -19.55 12.11 -8.45
C LEU A 222 -20.02 11.43 -7.16
N MET A 223 -19.26 10.45 -6.66
CA MET A 223 -19.53 9.77 -5.39
C MET A 223 -19.21 10.63 -4.17
N THR A 224 -18.22 11.54 -4.25
CA THR A 224 -17.88 12.48 -3.17
C THR A 224 -18.92 13.59 -3.02
N TYR A 225 -19.45 14.10 -4.14
CA TYR A 225 -20.38 15.24 -4.19
C TYR A 225 -21.76 14.90 -4.79
N PRO A 226 -22.49 13.89 -4.26
CA PRO A 226 -23.67 13.29 -4.91
C PRO A 226 -24.85 14.26 -5.13
N GLU A 227 -24.94 15.32 -4.32
CA GLU A 227 -25.96 16.38 -4.44
C GLU A 227 -25.34 17.79 -4.63
N GLY A 228 -24.01 17.87 -4.79
CA GLY A 228 -23.25 19.13 -4.74
C GLY A 228 -22.97 19.79 -6.10
N LEU A 229 -22.95 19.02 -7.18
CA LEU A 229 -22.45 19.48 -8.48
C LEU A 229 -23.56 20.17 -9.31
N SER A 230 -23.31 21.41 -9.74
CA SER A 230 -24.13 22.07 -10.76
C SER A 230 -23.90 21.45 -12.15
N ARG A 231 -24.85 21.66 -13.07
CA ARG A 231 -24.73 21.21 -14.46
C ARG A 231 -23.42 21.68 -15.13
N PHE A 232 -22.98 22.91 -14.85
CA PHE A 232 -21.72 23.43 -15.40
C PHE A 232 -20.49 22.70 -14.84
N GLN A 233 -20.50 22.34 -13.55
CA GLN A 233 -19.43 21.55 -12.93
C GLN A 233 -19.40 20.11 -13.47
N LEU A 234 -20.55 19.51 -13.76
CA LEU A 234 -20.63 18.20 -14.43
C LEU A 234 -20.05 18.27 -15.86
N GLU A 235 -20.52 19.21 -16.69
CA GLU A 235 -20.01 19.42 -18.06
C GLU A 235 -18.51 19.79 -18.09
N LEU A 236 -17.99 20.40 -17.01
CA LEU A 236 -16.56 20.66 -16.84
C LEU A 236 -15.79 19.40 -16.42
N ALA A 237 -16.28 18.65 -15.42
CA ALA A 237 -15.64 17.44 -14.90
C ALA A 237 -15.57 16.31 -15.94
N GLU A 238 -16.63 16.10 -16.72
CA GLU A 238 -16.65 15.18 -17.86
C GLU A 238 -15.60 15.54 -18.92
N LYS A 239 -15.25 16.83 -19.02
CA LYS A 239 -14.28 17.36 -20.00
C LYS A 239 -12.85 17.39 -19.48
N THR A 240 -12.61 17.55 -18.18
CA THR A 240 -11.27 17.60 -17.57
C THR A 240 -10.79 16.23 -17.10
N LEU A 241 -11.63 15.49 -16.38
CA LEU A 241 -11.33 14.17 -15.83
C LEU A 241 -11.66 13.06 -16.84
N GLY A 242 -12.85 13.15 -17.43
CA GLY A 242 -13.38 12.16 -18.38
C GLY A 242 -13.56 10.76 -17.79
N GLY A 243 -13.82 9.78 -18.65
CA GLY A 243 -14.05 8.38 -18.27
C GLY A 243 -12.78 7.52 -18.21
N LYS A 244 -11.60 8.10 -17.99
CA LYS A 244 -10.34 7.35 -17.90
C LYS A 244 -10.06 6.96 -16.45
N THR A 245 -9.37 5.83 -16.28
CA THR A 245 -8.71 5.50 -15.01
C THR A 245 -7.45 6.34 -14.81
N ALA A 246 -7.14 6.62 -13.55
CA ALA A 246 -5.89 7.20 -13.08
C ALA A 246 -5.53 6.55 -11.74
N ASN A 247 -4.27 6.60 -11.32
CA ASN A 247 -3.89 6.21 -9.96
C ASN A 247 -4.31 7.32 -9.00
N ASN A 248 -5.39 7.11 -8.24
CA ASN A 248 -5.86 8.07 -7.24
C ASN A 248 -5.40 7.61 -5.85
N SER A 249 -4.93 8.56 -5.04
CA SER A 249 -4.65 8.34 -3.62
C SER A 249 -5.92 8.51 -2.77
N TYR A 250 -6.07 7.67 -1.76
CA TYR A 250 -7.20 7.63 -0.85
C TYR A 250 -6.75 7.63 0.60
N PHE A 251 -7.40 8.47 1.39
CA PHE A 251 -7.45 8.38 2.84
C PHE A 251 -8.52 7.37 3.26
N ILE A 252 -8.16 6.42 4.13
CA ILE A 252 -9.07 5.47 4.80
C ILE A 252 -8.97 5.68 6.31
N LEU A 253 -10.11 5.83 6.98
CA LEU A 253 -10.19 5.90 8.44
C LEU A 253 -10.47 4.52 9.03
N ILE A 254 -9.58 4.05 9.91
CA ILE A 254 -9.63 2.73 10.55
C ILE A 254 -9.89 2.90 12.06
N ASP A 255 -10.83 2.14 12.61
CA ASP A 255 -11.16 2.17 14.05
C ASP A 255 -10.27 1.26 14.92
N ASP A 256 -10.49 1.30 16.24
CA ASP A 256 -9.78 0.50 17.23
C ASP A 256 -9.97 -1.03 17.06
N GLN A 257 -11.02 -1.43 16.33
CA GLN A 257 -11.37 -2.82 15.99
C GLN A 257 -10.87 -3.22 14.59
N LEU A 258 -10.05 -2.37 13.97
CA LEU A 258 -9.53 -2.48 12.61
C LEU A 258 -10.62 -2.61 11.53
N ARG A 259 -11.69 -1.83 11.65
CA ARG A 259 -12.67 -1.67 10.57
C ARG A 259 -12.43 -0.39 9.80
N MET A 260 -12.42 -0.48 8.46
CA MET A 260 -12.54 0.69 7.61
C MET A 260 -13.91 1.32 7.80
N ARG A 261 -13.98 2.58 8.26
CA ARG A 261 -15.25 3.30 8.53
C ARG A 261 -15.58 4.35 7.48
N PHE A 262 -14.56 4.94 6.88
CA PHE A 262 -14.71 5.99 5.88
C PHE A 262 -13.54 5.97 4.91
N ALA A 263 -13.78 6.39 3.67
CA ALA A 263 -12.72 6.71 2.72
C ALA A 263 -13.03 7.97 1.90
N ALA A 264 -11.99 8.72 1.55
CA ALA A 264 -12.03 9.88 0.67
C ALA A 264 -10.82 9.89 -0.26
N ASN A 265 -10.96 10.50 -1.44
CA ASN A 265 -9.88 10.71 -2.38
C ASN A 265 -9.15 12.02 -2.02
N GLU A 266 -7.82 11.99 -1.98
CA GLU A 266 -6.99 13.14 -1.58
C GLU A 266 -7.18 14.35 -2.48
N LEU A 267 -7.49 14.12 -3.76
CA LEU A 267 -7.72 15.19 -4.75
C LEU A 267 -8.96 16.06 -4.44
N PHE A 268 -9.77 15.63 -3.46
CA PHE A 268 -10.96 16.36 -2.97
C PHE A 268 -10.85 16.76 -1.49
N THR A 269 -9.71 16.51 -0.82
CA THR A 269 -9.54 16.74 0.62
C THR A 269 -8.17 17.32 1.00
N ASN A 270 -8.16 18.30 1.89
CA ASN A 270 -6.94 18.74 2.58
C ASN A 270 -6.87 18.05 3.95
N HIS A 271 -5.79 17.31 4.20
CA HIS A 271 -5.43 16.82 5.53
C HIS A 271 -4.46 17.80 6.20
N ASP A 272 -4.79 18.28 7.41
CA ASP A 272 -3.85 19.03 8.25
C ASP A 272 -3.21 18.09 9.28
N PRO A 273 -1.96 17.63 9.07
CA PRO A 273 -1.29 16.70 9.97
C PRO A 273 -0.93 17.30 11.35
N ARG A 274 -1.09 18.62 11.55
CA ARG A 274 -0.86 19.27 12.85
C ARG A 274 -2.09 19.26 13.74
N ASN A 275 -3.26 19.32 13.14
CA ASN A 275 -4.55 19.33 13.83
C ASN A 275 -5.28 17.98 13.74
N GLY A 276 -4.83 17.06 12.88
CA GLY A 276 -5.48 15.77 12.66
C GLY A 276 -6.86 15.92 12.01
N GLU A 277 -7.08 16.95 11.19
CA GLU A 277 -8.37 17.21 10.55
C GLU A 277 -8.30 16.92 9.04
N ILE A 278 -9.31 16.22 8.52
CA ILE A 278 -9.56 16.09 7.08
C ILE A 278 -10.70 17.03 6.70
N THR A 279 -10.40 18.01 5.85
CA THR A 279 -11.35 19.00 5.35
C THR A 279 -11.62 18.76 3.87
N PHE A 280 -12.88 18.84 3.44
CA PHE A 280 -13.25 18.67 2.03
C PHE A 280 -13.17 20.00 1.29
N LEU A 281 -12.65 19.95 0.07
CA LEU A 281 -12.61 21.09 -0.84
C LEU A 281 -14.02 21.49 -1.30
N SER A 282 -14.18 22.71 -1.83
CA SER A 282 -15.35 22.98 -2.67
C SER A 282 -15.23 22.20 -4.00
N PRO A 283 -16.33 21.82 -4.66
CA PRO A 283 -16.25 21.19 -5.98
C PRO A 283 -15.60 22.10 -7.03
N GLU A 284 -15.68 23.42 -6.86
CA GLU A 284 -14.93 24.40 -7.63
C GLU A 284 -13.41 24.28 -7.42
N ASP A 285 -12.94 24.24 -6.16
CA ASP A 285 -11.51 24.15 -5.84
C ASP A 285 -10.91 22.80 -6.28
N ALA A 286 -11.62 21.69 -6.05
CA ALA A 286 -11.23 20.36 -6.52
C ALA A 286 -11.05 20.30 -8.06
N LEU A 287 -11.96 20.91 -8.83
CA LEU A 287 -11.83 20.99 -10.29
C LEU A 287 -10.74 21.96 -10.75
N LEU A 288 -10.44 22.99 -9.97
CA LEU A 288 -9.35 23.94 -10.23
C LEU A 288 -7.96 23.35 -9.92
N GLN A 289 -7.85 22.46 -8.92
CA GLN A 289 -6.61 21.76 -8.59
C GLN A 289 -6.18 20.85 -9.74
N PHE A 290 -7.09 20.02 -10.25
CA PHE A 290 -6.90 19.27 -11.49
C PHE A 290 -6.49 20.12 -12.70
N GLY A 291 -7.00 21.36 -12.79
CA GLY A 291 -6.63 22.31 -13.83
C GLY A 291 -5.16 22.77 -13.78
N LYS A 292 -4.53 22.72 -12.60
CA LYS A 292 -3.11 23.04 -12.40
C LYS A 292 -2.23 21.84 -12.74
N ASP A 293 -2.57 20.66 -12.24
CA ASP A 293 -1.77 19.43 -12.44
C ASP A 293 -1.69 19.05 -13.94
N LEU A 294 -2.77 19.29 -14.70
CA LEU A 294 -2.78 19.15 -16.16
C LEU A 294 -1.97 20.23 -16.91
N SER A 295 -1.64 21.35 -16.25
CA SER A 295 -0.76 22.40 -16.76
C SER A 295 0.71 22.14 -16.45
N GLU A 296 1.00 21.44 -15.34
CA GLU A 296 2.34 20.95 -14.97
C GLU A 296 2.72 19.68 -15.75
N LYS A 297 2.64 19.78 -17.08
CA LYS A 297 3.41 18.87 -17.93
C LYS A 297 4.90 19.03 -17.60
N PRO A 298 5.68 17.94 -17.47
CA PRO A 298 7.13 18.06 -17.45
C PRO A 298 7.55 18.78 -18.73
N ALA A 299 8.29 19.88 -18.58
CA ALA A 299 8.69 20.73 -19.70
C ALA A 299 9.42 19.89 -20.76
N ASP A 300 9.08 20.10 -22.05
CA ASP A 300 9.67 19.36 -23.17
C ASP A 300 11.19 19.25 -23.01
N PRO A 301 11.77 18.04 -23.07
CA PRO A 301 13.14 17.79 -22.63
C PRO A 301 14.11 18.71 -23.34
N VAL A 302 14.67 19.66 -22.60
CA VAL A 302 15.41 20.81 -23.14
C VAL A 302 16.45 20.31 -24.14
N PRO A 303 16.34 20.67 -25.44
CA PRO A 303 17.12 20.03 -26.48
C PRO A 303 18.61 20.17 -26.16
N PRO A 304 19.38 19.06 -26.14
CA PRO A 304 20.63 18.99 -25.41
C PRO A 304 21.58 20.10 -25.86
N LYS A 305 21.92 20.99 -24.92
CA LYS A 305 22.76 22.16 -25.16
C LYS A 305 24.05 21.72 -25.86
N LYS A 306 24.15 22.03 -27.16
CA LYS A 306 25.24 21.57 -28.04
C LYS A 306 26.58 21.74 -27.34
N PRO A 307 27.43 20.69 -27.25
CA PRO A 307 28.65 20.73 -26.45
C PRO A 307 29.52 21.91 -26.89
N VAL A 308 29.75 22.85 -25.96
CA VAL A 308 30.49 24.07 -26.24
C VAL A 308 31.91 23.69 -26.64
N ARG A 309 32.24 23.88 -27.94
CA ARG A 309 33.57 23.64 -28.51
C ARG A 309 34.61 24.54 -27.82
N ARG A 310 35.18 24.07 -26.71
CA ARG A 310 36.39 24.65 -26.11
C ARG A 310 37.50 24.61 -27.18
N ARG A 311 38.09 25.77 -27.48
CA ARG A 311 39.18 25.88 -28.47
C ARG A 311 40.43 25.15 -27.94
N PRO A 312 41.23 24.50 -28.81
CA PRO A 312 42.32 23.63 -28.38
C PRO A 312 43.53 24.40 -27.82
N GLY A 313 43.98 24.03 -26.63
CA GLY A 313 45.22 24.54 -26.02
C GLY A 313 46.34 23.48 -26.03
N ARG A 314 47.37 23.71 -26.86
CA ARG A 314 48.75 23.14 -26.84
C ARG A 314 48.94 21.62 -26.61
N ARG A 315 49.56 20.95 -27.61
CA ARG A 315 50.29 19.67 -27.46
C ARG A 315 51.78 19.93 -27.17
N PRO A 316 52.53 18.96 -26.60
CA PRO A 316 53.41 18.07 -27.40
C PRO A 316 52.88 16.61 -27.43
N MET A 317 53.07 15.80 -28.48
CA MET A 317 54.26 14.99 -28.86
C MET A 317 54.75 14.03 -27.74
N THR A 318 55.01 12.75 -27.98
CA THR A 318 55.05 11.94 -29.25
C THR A 318 54.34 10.56 -29.03
N PHE A 319 54.53 9.41 -29.69
CA PHE A 319 55.46 8.91 -30.74
C PHE A 319 54.71 8.03 -31.79
N ARG A 320 55.22 6.84 -32.18
CA ARG A 320 54.63 5.88 -33.13
C ARG A 320 55.10 4.44 -32.85
N TYR A 321 54.35 3.44 -33.31
CA TYR A 321 54.89 2.31 -34.09
C TYR A 321 53.90 1.91 -35.18
N SER A 322 54.40 1.37 -36.31
CA SER A 322 53.58 0.99 -37.48
C SER A 322 54.33 0.00 -38.38
N LEU A 323 53.85 -1.24 -38.46
CA LEU A 323 54.27 -2.31 -39.38
C LEU A 323 53.10 -3.30 -39.52
N ALA A 324 52.87 -4.03 -40.62
CA ALA A 324 53.11 -3.75 -42.04
C ALA A 324 52.39 -4.80 -42.90
N GLY A 325 51.98 -4.43 -44.12
CA GLY A 325 51.48 -5.36 -45.13
C GLY A 325 49.96 -5.62 -45.09
N LYS A 326 49.31 -5.97 -46.20
CA LYS A 326 49.80 -5.95 -47.60
C LYS A 326 48.63 -5.61 -48.53
N LYS A 327 48.93 -5.33 -49.80
CA LYS A 327 48.02 -4.73 -50.78
C LYS A 327 48.00 -5.61 -52.04
N GLN A 328 46.85 -5.64 -52.72
CA GLN A 328 46.68 -6.11 -54.11
C GLN A 328 46.86 -7.64 -54.31
N ASP A 329 46.31 -8.21 -55.39
CA ASP A 329 45.65 -7.57 -56.54
C ASP A 329 44.17 -7.18 -56.33
#